data_AF-A0A7Y1ABP1-F1
#
_entry.id   AF-A0A7Y1ABP1-F1
#
_cell.length_a   1.000
_cell.length_b   1.000
_cell.length_c   1.000
_cell.angle_alpha   90.00
_cell.angle_beta   90.00
_cell.angle_gamma   90.00
#
_symmetry.space_group_name_H-M   'P 1'
#
loop_
_entity.id
_entity.type
_entity.pdbx_description
1 polymer ?
#
loop_
_entity_poly.entity_id
_entity_poly.type
_entity_poly.pdbx_seq_one_letter_code
_entity_poly.pdbx_strand_id
1 'polypeptide(L)'
;MDAMMLWFYSIPEIKLNTGTDWLALAGVVLTGVIVAIGAWTTIKNFKASTDSQERIAERNAAEQLEHSKAQNVAKNRQEWINSLRMSVSEFIAACYEIRALKKIAQKNYRMKPENFEDEIDLERHELEIQSRLIRAEGEAKKQLALVELYINPSEHESRELVRMSHIFYESAGDQNFKISWEADELIKVSQEILKTEWERVKKMV
;
A
#
# COMPACT_ATOMS: atom_id res chain seq x y z
N MET A 1 108.59 -31.53 -59.31
CA MET A 1 108.05 -31.04 -58.02
C MET A 1 106.85 -30.20 -58.37
N ASP A 2 105.66 -30.66 -58.02
CA ASP A 2 104.46 -29.84 -57.75
C ASP A 2 103.30 -30.80 -57.51
N ALA A 3 103.22 -31.27 -56.27
CA ALA A 3 102.07 -32.02 -55.78
C ALA A 3 101.04 -31.01 -55.27
N MET A 4 100.00 -30.87 -56.07
CA MET A 4 98.74 -30.16 -55.86
C MET A 4 98.15 -30.47 -54.47
N MET A 5 98.10 -29.49 -53.57
CA MET A 5 97.32 -29.55 -52.33
C MET A 5 95.85 -29.29 -52.65
N LEU A 6 95.03 -30.36 -52.64
CA LEU A 6 93.57 -30.27 -52.68
C LEU A 6 93.03 -30.14 -51.23
N TRP A 7 92.49 -28.96 -50.91
CA TRP A 7 91.75 -28.73 -49.68
C TRP A 7 90.35 -29.37 -49.79
N PHE A 8 90.12 -30.47 -49.08
CA PHE A 8 88.77 -30.99 -48.86
C PHE A 8 88.11 -30.20 -47.73
N TYR A 9 87.28 -29.21 -48.10
CA TYR A 9 86.40 -28.50 -47.17
C TYR A 9 85.25 -29.44 -46.82
N SER A 10 85.37 -30.16 -45.71
CA SER A 10 84.29 -30.99 -45.18
C SER A 10 83.30 -30.06 -44.47
N ILE A 11 82.11 -29.89 -45.06
CA ILE A 11 80.99 -29.20 -44.42
C ILE A 11 80.67 -30.00 -43.15
N PRO A 12 80.63 -29.38 -41.95
CA PRO A 12 80.29 -30.12 -40.75
C PRO A 12 78.86 -30.65 -40.90
N GLU A 13 78.70 -31.96 -40.90
CA GLU A 13 77.41 -32.60 -40.70
C GLU A 13 76.92 -32.19 -39.31
N ILE A 14 76.07 -31.17 -39.25
CA ILE A 14 75.27 -30.89 -38.07
C ILE A 14 74.30 -32.07 -37.98
N LYS A 15 74.71 -33.10 -37.23
CA LYS A 15 73.81 -34.14 -36.75
C LYS A 15 72.84 -33.45 -35.80
N LEU A 16 71.79 -32.85 -36.35
CA LEU A 16 70.60 -32.50 -35.62
C LEU A 16 70.10 -33.80 -35.02
N ASN A 17 70.43 -34.00 -33.75
CA ASN A 17 69.86 -35.07 -32.97
C ASN A 17 68.38 -34.72 -32.80
N THR A 18 67.58 -35.07 -33.81
CA THR A 18 66.12 -35.01 -33.79
C THR A 18 65.54 -36.08 -32.87
N GLY A 19 66.28 -36.48 -31.85
CA GLY A 19 65.73 -37.18 -30.70
C GLY A 19 64.69 -36.26 -30.09
N THR A 20 63.45 -36.74 -30.05
CA THR A 20 62.34 -36.03 -29.42
C THR A 20 62.77 -35.55 -28.04
N ASP A 21 62.69 -34.24 -27.79
CA ASP A 21 62.90 -33.67 -26.45
C ASP A 21 61.71 -34.06 -25.57
N TRP A 22 61.81 -35.25 -25.01
CA TRP A 22 60.80 -35.83 -24.14
C TRP A 22 60.55 -34.99 -22.89
N LEU A 23 61.52 -34.16 -22.48
CA LEU A 23 61.42 -33.29 -21.32
C LEU A 23 60.59 -32.04 -21.64
N ALA A 24 60.81 -31.44 -22.81
CA ALA A 24 59.94 -30.38 -23.34
C ALA A 24 58.51 -30.90 -23.60
N LEU A 25 58.36 -32.10 -24.18
CA LEU A 25 57.06 -32.73 -24.41
C LEU A 25 56.31 -32.97 -23.09
N ALA A 26 57.00 -33.50 -22.07
CA ALA A 26 56.44 -33.71 -20.74
C ALA A 26 56.02 -32.39 -20.07
N GLY A 27 56.79 -31.32 -20.23
CA GLY A 27 56.45 -29.99 -19.71
C GLY A 27 55.18 -29.40 -20.34
N VAL A 28 55.00 -29.59 -21.65
CA VAL A 28 53.77 -29.16 -22.36
C VAL A 28 52.56 -29.98 -21.88
N VAL A 29 52.71 -31.30 -21.74
CA VAL A 29 51.64 -32.17 -21.23
C VAL A 29 51.26 -31.77 -19.80
N LEU A 30 52.24 -31.56 -18.91
CA LEU A 30 52.01 -31.14 -17.53
C LEU A 30 51.27 -29.80 -17.46
N THR A 31 51.67 -28.82 -18.29
CA THR A 31 50.99 -27.52 -18.37
C THR A 31 49.54 -27.68 -18.84
N GLY A 32 49.31 -28.51 -19.86
CA GLY A 32 47.96 -28.84 -20.33
C GLY A 32 47.08 -29.44 -19.24
N VAL A 33 47.63 -30.35 -18.42
CA VAL A 33 46.94 -30.95 -17.28
C VAL A 33 46.61 -29.90 -16.21
N ILE A 34 47.55 -29.01 -15.86
CA ILE A 34 47.32 -27.95 -14.87
C ILE A 34 46.21 -27.01 -15.34
N VAL A 35 46.23 -26.58 -16.60
CA VAL A 35 45.18 -25.73 -17.18
C VAL A 35 43.82 -26.44 -17.18
N ALA A 36 43.78 -27.72 -17.54
CA ALA A 36 42.55 -28.51 -17.54
C ALA A 36 41.95 -28.66 -16.13
N ILE A 37 42.79 -28.92 -15.11
CA ILE A 37 42.35 -28.97 -13.70
C ILE A 37 41.83 -27.61 -13.26
N GLY A 38 42.55 -26.53 -13.55
CA GLY A 38 42.14 -25.16 -13.22
C GLY A 38 40.78 -24.81 -13.83
N ALA A 39 40.61 -25.07 -15.13
CA ALA A 39 39.35 -24.87 -15.84
C ALA A 39 38.21 -25.70 -15.22
N TRP A 40 38.45 -26.97 -14.90
CA TRP A 40 37.46 -27.84 -14.27
C TRP A 40 37.04 -27.33 -12.88
N THR A 41 38.00 -26.95 -12.03
CA THR A 41 37.69 -26.36 -10.71
C THR A 41 36.92 -25.04 -10.84
N THR A 42 37.25 -24.23 -11.84
CA THR A 42 36.59 -22.96 -12.11
C THR A 42 35.13 -23.19 -12.49
N ILE A 43 34.87 -24.09 -13.44
CA ILE A 43 33.50 -24.45 -13.86
C ILE A 43 32.67 -24.99 -12.69
N LYS A 44 33.26 -25.87 -11.87
CA LYS A 44 32.58 -26.42 -10.69
C LYS A 44 32.19 -25.33 -9.69
N ASN A 45 33.10 -24.41 -9.40
CA ASN A 45 32.86 -23.30 -8.47
C ASN A 45 31.84 -22.29 -9.03
N PHE A 46 31.90 -21.99 -10.33
CA PHE A 46 30.92 -21.14 -11.00
C PHE A 46 29.53 -21.75 -10.94
N LYS A 47 29.38 -23.04 -11.24
CA LYS A 47 28.06 -23.71 -11.16
C LYS A 47 27.49 -23.67 -9.74
N ALA A 48 28.31 -23.99 -8.74
CA ALA A 48 27.89 -23.89 -7.34
C ALA A 48 27.51 -22.45 -6.93
N SER A 49 28.25 -21.45 -7.42
CA SER A 49 27.95 -20.03 -7.17
C SER A 49 26.64 -19.61 -7.85
N THR A 50 26.42 -19.96 -9.11
CA THR A 50 25.18 -19.67 -9.85
C THR A 50 23.96 -20.30 -9.16
N ASP A 51 24.03 -21.58 -8.80
CA ASP A 51 22.95 -22.26 -8.08
C ASP A 51 22.66 -21.58 -6.72
N SER A 52 23.70 -21.08 -6.04
CA SER A 52 23.54 -20.35 -4.78
C SER A 52 22.91 -18.97 -4.98
N GLN A 53 23.29 -18.25 -6.04
CA GLN A 53 22.74 -16.94 -6.38
C GLN A 53 21.28 -17.05 -6.82
N GLU A 54 20.93 -18.09 -7.58
CA GLU A 54 19.55 -18.39 -7.95
C GLU A 54 18.68 -18.60 -6.71
N ARG A 55 19.10 -19.46 -5.78
CA ARG A 55 18.36 -19.69 -4.52
C ARG A 55 18.25 -18.43 -3.65
N ILE A 56 19.29 -17.60 -3.60
CA ILE A 56 19.25 -16.32 -2.87
C ILE A 56 18.28 -15.35 -3.56
N ALA A 57 18.32 -15.27 -4.89
CA ALA A 57 17.41 -14.43 -5.66
C ALA A 57 15.95 -14.86 -5.48
N GLU A 58 15.66 -16.16 -5.51
CA GLU A 58 14.32 -16.71 -5.27
C GLU A 58 13.81 -16.38 -3.86
N ARG A 59 14.65 -16.55 -2.83
CA ARG A 59 14.30 -16.21 -1.44
C ARG A 59 14.05 -14.72 -1.28
N ASN A 60 14.95 -13.88 -1.81
CA ASN A 60 14.79 -12.43 -1.75
C ASN A 60 13.53 -11.98 -2.51
N ALA A 61 13.21 -12.60 -3.65
CA ALA A 61 11.98 -12.29 -4.39
C ALA A 61 10.73 -12.69 -3.60
N ALA A 62 10.73 -13.85 -2.93
CA ALA A 62 9.64 -14.29 -2.08
C ALA A 62 9.44 -13.37 -0.87
N GLU A 63 10.52 -13.00 -0.18
CA GLU A 63 10.51 -12.07 0.96
C GLU A 63 10.04 -10.67 0.52
N GLN A 64 10.53 -10.16 -0.61
CA GLN A 64 10.07 -8.87 -1.16
C GLN A 64 8.59 -8.90 -1.53
N LEU A 65 8.10 -10.01 -2.09
CA LEU A 65 6.69 -10.17 -2.40
C LEU A 65 5.84 -10.18 -1.13
N GLU A 66 6.28 -10.88 -0.09
CA GLU A 66 5.60 -10.91 1.21
C GLU A 66 5.56 -9.52 1.86
N HIS A 67 6.70 -8.83 1.91
CA HIS A 67 6.78 -7.44 2.40
C HIS A 67 5.88 -6.50 1.59
N SER A 68 5.87 -6.60 0.27
CA SER A 68 5.02 -5.79 -0.60
C SER A 68 3.53 -6.04 -0.35
N LYS A 69 3.12 -7.31 -0.18
CA LYS A 69 1.74 -7.64 0.19
C LYS A 69 1.35 -7.06 1.54
N ALA A 70 2.21 -7.20 2.56
CA ALA A 70 1.96 -6.67 3.90
C ALA A 70 1.83 -5.14 3.88
N GLN A 71 2.72 -4.44 3.17
CA GLN A 71 2.66 -2.99 2.99
C GLN A 71 1.39 -2.54 2.27
N ASN A 72 0.98 -3.23 1.20
CA ASN A 72 -0.25 -2.90 0.49
C ASN A 72 -1.48 -3.09 1.37
N VAL A 73 -1.54 -4.16 2.17
CA VAL A 73 -2.64 -4.38 3.12
C VAL A 73 -2.66 -3.29 4.20
N ALA A 74 -1.51 -2.96 4.78
CA ALA A 74 -1.39 -1.90 5.79
C ALA A 74 -1.84 -0.54 5.24
N LYS A 75 -1.43 -0.21 4.00
CA LYS A 75 -1.85 1.01 3.30
C LYS A 75 -3.36 1.05 3.07
N ASN A 76 -3.94 -0.02 2.52
CA ASN A 76 -5.39 -0.09 2.28
C ASN A 76 -6.19 0.04 3.59
N ARG A 77 -5.70 -0.56 4.68
CA ARG A 77 -6.32 -0.41 6.01
C ARG A 77 -6.19 1.01 6.55
N GLN A 78 -5.06 1.67 6.34
CA GLN A 78 -4.89 3.06 6.75
C GLN A 78 -5.84 3.99 5.99
N GLU A 79 -6.02 3.76 4.69
CA GLU A 79 -7.00 4.48 3.86
C GLU A 79 -8.42 4.23 4.39
N TRP A 80 -8.77 2.99 4.71
CA TRP A 80 -10.05 2.65 5.33
C TRP A 80 -10.29 3.38 6.66
N ILE A 81 -9.29 3.40 7.57
CA ILE A 81 -9.34 4.13 8.85
C ILE A 81 -9.65 5.61 8.60
N ASN A 82 -8.96 6.21 7.62
CA ASN A 82 -9.13 7.62 7.30
C ASN A 82 -10.51 7.93 6.70
N SER A 83 -11.00 7.06 5.81
CA SER A 83 -12.33 7.20 5.21
C SER A 83 -13.44 7.07 6.26
N LEU A 84 -13.35 6.09 7.17
CA LEU A 84 -14.32 5.96 8.25
C LEU A 84 -14.33 7.19 9.17
N ARG A 85 -13.15 7.72 9.54
CA ARG A 85 -13.04 8.98 10.32
C ARG A 85 -13.75 10.13 9.62
N MET A 86 -13.51 10.29 8.33
CA MET A 86 -14.10 11.35 7.52
C MET A 86 -15.62 11.21 7.48
N SER A 87 -16.13 10.03 7.11
CA SER A 87 -17.58 9.79 7.04
C SER A 87 -18.29 9.98 8.37
N VAL A 88 -17.72 9.52 9.49
CA VAL A 88 -18.29 9.78 10.83
C VAL A 88 -18.35 11.28 11.13
N SER A 89 -17.28 12.02 10.83
CA SER A 89 -17.25 13.47 11.09
C SER A 89 -18.24 14.25 10.22
N GLU A 90 -18.35 13.90 8.94
CA GLU A 90 -19.27 14.51 7.98
C GLU A 90 -20.72 14.15 8.30
N PHE A 91 -20.97 12.91 8.75
CA PHE A 91 -22.27 12.48 9.26
C PHE A 91 -22.73 13.32 10.45
N ILE A 92 -21.87 13.49 11.45
CA ILE A 92 -22.16 14.32 12.63
C ILE A 92 -22.46 15.76 12.18
N ALA A 93 -21.61 16.34 11.34
CA ALA A 93 -21.79 17.71 10.85
C ALA A 93 -23.12 17.91 10.10
N ALA A 94 -23.50 16.97 9.23
CA ALA A 94 -24.78 17.02 8.50
C ALA A 94 -25.98 16.96 9.47
N CYS A 95 -25.91 16.13 10.52
CA CYS A 95 -26.96 16.08 11.54
C CYS A 95 -27.08 17.39 12.34
N TYR A 96 -25.96 18.05 12.64
CA TYR A 96 -25.98 19.39 13.23
C TYR A 96 -26.64 20.42 12.30
N GLU A 97 -26.39 20.35 10.99
CA GLU A 97 -27.04 21.21 10.01
C GLU A 97 -28.56 20.98 9.95
N ILE A 98 -29.00 19.72 9.92
CA ILE A 98 -30.43 19.35 9.99
C ILE A 98 -31.09 20.01 11.21
N ARG A 99 -30.46 19.90 12.39
CA ARG A 99 -30.96 20.50 13.63
C ARG A 99 -31.06 22.02 13.53
N ALA A 100 -30.01 22.66 13.01
CA ALA A 100 -29.97 24.11 12.86
C ALA A 100 -31.09 24.60 11.93
N LEU A 101 -31.27 23.95 10.77
CA LEU A 101 -32.29 24.29 9.79
C LEU A 101 -33.71 24.07 10.34
N LYS A 102 -33.97 22.97 11.04
CA LYS A 102 -35.27 22.71 11.69
C LYS A 102 -35.58 23.76 12.77
N LYS A 103 -34.57 24.22 13.51
CA LYS A 103 -34.73 25.30 14.49
C LYS A 103 -35.08 26.64 13.83
N ILE A 104 -34.43 26.96 12.70
CA ILE A 104 -34.75 28.17 11.92
C ILE A 104 -36.17 28.08 11.36
N ALA A 105 -36.53 26.96 10.73
CA ALA A 105 -37.87 26.73 10.16
C ALA A 105 -38.98 26.93 11.22
N GLN A 106 -38.80 26.36 12.42
CA GLN A 106 -39.79 26.52 13.48
C GLN A 106 -39.89 27.97 14.00
N LYS A 107 -38.77 28.71 14.04
CA LYS A 107 -38.78 30.13 14.41
C LYS A 107 -39.56 30.95 13.38
N ASN A 108 -39.38 30.65 12.10
CA ASN A 108 -40.05 31.36 11.00
C ASN A 108 -41.56 31.13 11.00
N TYR A 109 -42.01 29.91 11.32
CA TYR A 109 -43.45 29.59 11.44
C TYR A 109 -44.18 30.40 12.53
N ARG A 110 -43.44 31.08 13.42
CA ARG A 110 -44.01 31.96 14.45
C ARG A 110 -44.12 33.43 14.02
N MET A 111 -43.53 33.80 12.89
CA MET A 111 -43.64 35.15 12.35
C MET A 111 -44.96 35.28 11.59
N LYS A 112 -45.68 36.38 11.81
CA LYS A 112 -46.89 36.71 11.06
C LYS A 112 -46.52 37.81 10.05
N PRO A 113 -46.77 37.63 8.75
CA PRO A 113 -46.54 38.69 7.77
C PRO A 113 -47.49 39.87 8.06
N GLU A 114 -47.00 41.10 7.95
CA GLU A 114 -47.81 42.31 8.15
C GLU A 114 -48.37 42.83 6.82
N ASN A 115 -47.69 42.53 5.72
CA ASN A 115 -48.07 42.92 4.37
C ASN A 115 -47.77 41.81 3.34
N PHE A 116 -48.18 42.02 2.09
CA PHE A 116 -48.00 41.05 0.99
C PHE A 116 -46.53 40.84 0.60
N GLU A 117 -45.69 41.87 0.73
CA GLU A 117 -44.25 41.76 0.43
C GLU A 117 -43.56 40.85 1.46
N ASP A 118 -43.91 41.00 2.75
CA ASP A 118 -43.45 40.11 3.83
C ASP A 118 -43.88 38.66 3.60
N GLU A 119 -45.07 38.44 3.06
CA GLU A 119 -45.58 37.10 2.75
C GLU A 119 -44.75 36.43 1.63
N ILE A 120 -44.45 37.16 0.56
CA ILE A 120 -43.58 36.67 -0.52
C ILE A 120 -42.17 36.37 -0.01
N ASP A 121 -41.60 37.25 0.82
CA ASP A 121 -40.27 37.07 1.36
C ASP A 121 -40.20 35.89 2.34
N LEU A 122 -41.24 35.69 3.15
CA LEU A 122 -41.37 34.53 4.02
C LEU A 122 -41.43 33.24 3.20
N GLU A 123 -42.26 33.17 2.16
CA GLU A 123 -42.36 32.00 1.28
C GLU A 123 -41.02 31.67 0.61
N ARG A 124 -40.31 32.68 0.09
CA ARG A 124 -38.99 32.49 -0.51
C ARG A 124 -37.98 31.94 0.50
N HIS A 125 -37.98 32.48 1.71
CA HIS A 125 -37.08 32.02 2.76
C HIS A 125 -37.44 30.61 3.24
N GLU A 126 -38.71 30.24 3.28
CA GLU A 126 -39.15 28.88 3.59
C GLU A 126 -38.67 27.88 2.53
N LEU A 127 -38.83 28.21 1.24
CA LEU A 127 -38.32 27.39 0.14
C LEU A 127 -36.80 27.20 0.21
N GLU A 128 -36.05 28.25 0.56
CA GLU A 128 -34.61 28.16 0.74
C GLU A 128 -34.24 27.21 1.89
N ILE A 129 -34.88 27.35 3.06
CA ILE A 129 -34.64 26.45 4.20
C ILE A 129 -34.98 25.00 3.82
N GLN A 130 -36.11 24.77 3.14
CA GLN A 130 -36.52 23.43 2.73
C GLN A 130 -35.50 22.80 1.77
N SER A 131 -35.02 23.55 0.78
CA SER A 131 -33.97 23.09 -0.14
C SER A 131 -32.69 22.71 0.59
N ARG A 132 -32.26 23.54 1.54
CA ARG A 132 -31.09 23.26 2.38
C ARG A 132 -31.30 22.06 3.30
N LEU A 133 -32.51 21.90 3.84
CA LEU A 133 -32.84 20.78 4.73
C LEU A 133 -32.80 19.45 3.98
N ILE A 134 -33.39 19.41 2.78
CA ILE A 134 -33.34 18.23 1.89
C ILE A 134 -31.88 17.86 1.59
N ARG A 135 -31.03 18.85 1.29
CA ARG A 135 -29.61 18.62 1.04
C ARG A 135 -28.89 18.06 2.27
N ALA A 136 -29.12 18.64 3.45
CA ALA A 136 -28.51 18.18 4.70
C ALA A 136 -28.97 16.77 5.08
N GLU A 137 -30.25 16.44 4.91
CA GLU A 137 -30.79 15.10 5.12
C GLU A 137 -30.21 14.08 4.13
N GLY A 138 -30.06 14.47 2.85
CA GLY A 138 -29.41 13.64 1.84
C GLY A 138 -27.94 13.36 2.17
N GLU A 139 -27.21 14.37 2.62
CA GLU A 139 -25.81 14.24 3.02
C GLU A 139 -25.67 13.33 4.25
N ALA A 140 -26.49 13.53 5.29
CA ALA A 140 -26.49 12.67 6.47
C ALA A 140 -26.78 11.20 6.12
N LYS A 141 -27.77 10.94 5.26
CA LYS A 141 -28.07 9.58 4.78
C LYS A 141 -26.91 8.97 4.00
N LYS A 142 -26.28 9.76 3.12
CA LYS A 142 -25.10 9.32 2.35
C LYS A 142 -23.98 8.88 3.30
N GLN A 143 -23.66 9.70 4.29
CA GLN A 143 -22.58 9.39 5.23
C GLN A 143 -22.92 8.23 6.16
N LEU A 144 -24.17 8.11 6.60
CA LEU A 144 -24.65 6.96 7.36
C LEU A 144 -24.47 5.65 6.57
N ALA A 145 -24.88 5.64 5.30
CA ALA A 145 -24.68 4.47 4.43
C ALA A 145 -23.19 4.14 4.23
N LEU A 146 -22.32 5.15 4.11
CA LEU A 146 -20.88 4.93 4.04
C LEU A 146 -20.33 4.31 5.34
N VAL A 147 -20.76 4.78 6.51
CA VAL A 147 -20.39 4.17 7.79
C VAL A 147 -20.80 2.70 7.83
N GLU A 148 -22.02 2.36 7.41
CA GLU A 148 -22.50 0.97 7.33
C GLU A 148 -21.66 0.11 6.38
N LEU A 149 -21.27 0.67 5.23
CA LEU A 149 -20.47 -0.04 4.22
C LEU A 149 -19.00 -0.21 4.62
N TYR A 150 -18.45 0.69 5.43
CA TYR A 150 -17.07 0.59 5.88
C TYR A 150 -16.88 -0.48 6.96
N ILE A 151 -17.86 -0.68 7.84
CA ILE A 151 -17.65 -1.51 9.02
C ILE A 151 -18.01 -2.99 8.81
N ASN A 152 -17.51 -3.86 9.68
CA ASN A 152 -17.84 -5.27 9.68
C ASN A 152 -19.04 -5.55 10.60
N PRO A 153 -20.22 -5.97 10.09
CA PRO A 153 -21.42 -6.19 10.92
C PRO A 153 -21.26 -7.33 11.93
N SER A 154 -20.24 -8.17 11.79
CA SER A 154 -19.96 -9.27 12.71
C SER A 154 -19.36 -8.79 14.04
N GLU A 155 -18.71 -7.63 14.06
CA GLU A 155 -18.09 -7.06 15.26
C GLU A 155 -19.13 -6.32 16.12
N HIS A 156 -19.01 -6.42 17.45
CA HIS A 156 -19.99 -5.85 18.38
C HIS A 156 -20.00 -4.32 18.33
N GLU A 157 -18.81 -3.73 18.37
CA GLU A 157 -18.58 -2.28 18.32
C GLU A 157 -19.10 -1.69 17.01
N SER A 158 -18.93 -2.41 15.90
CA SER A 158 -19.46 -2.02 14.59
C SER A 158 -20.99 -1.94 14.59
N ARG A 159 -21.68 -2.95 15.15
CA ARG A 159 -23.15 -2.91 15.29
C ARG A 159 -23.61 -1.76 16.18
N GLU A 160 -22.86 -1.51 17.26
CA GLU A 160 -23.18 -0.42 18.17
C GLU A 160 -23.04 0.95 17.48
N LEU A 161 -21.96 1.15 16.71
CA LEU A 161 -21.77 2.38 15.93
C LEU A 161 -22.94 2.63 14.98
N VAL A 162 -23.40 1.62 14.24
CA VAL A 162 -24.53 1.75 13.31
C VAL A 162 -25.81 2.07 14.06
N ARG A 163 -26.11 1.32 15.13
CA ARG A 163 -27.30 1.53 15.94
C ARG A 163 -27.35 2.96 16.48
N MET A 164 -26.24 3.45 17.05
CA MET A 164 -26.13 4.82 17.54
C MET A 164 -26.26 5.84 16.41
N SER A 165 -25.67 5.57 15.24
CA SER A 165 -25.77 6.47 14.09
C SER A 165 -27.20 6.61 13.60
N HIS A 166 -27.98 5.53 13.54
CA HIS A 166 -29.41 5.59 13.21
C HIS A 166 -30.19 6.44 14.22
N ILE A 167 -30.02 6.19 15.52
CA ILE A 167 -30.68 6.97 16.58
C ILE A 167 -30.31 8.45 16.48
N PHE A 168 -29.03 8.74 16.23
CA PHE A 168 -28.53 10.09 16.08
C PHE A 168 -29.16 10.81 14.88
N TYR A 169 -29.28 10.11 13.74
CA TYR A 169 -29.92 10.63 12.53
C TYR A 169 -31.42 10.92 12.76
N GLU A 170 -32.16 9.95 13.30
CA GLU A 170 -33.60 10.10 13.58
C GLU A 170 -33.87 11.24 14.58
N SER A 171 -32.98 11.39 15.57
CA SER A 171 -33.10 12.40 16.62
C SER A 171 -32.51 13.76 16.23
N ALA A 172 -31.82 13.88 15.09
CA ALA A 172 -31.19 15.14 14.65
C ALA A 172 -32.21 16.28 14.52
N GLY A 173 -33.47 15.95 14.20
CA GLY A 173 -34.56 16.93 14.13
C GLY A 173 -35.28 17.23 15.44
N ASP A 174 -35.03 16.47 16.51
CA ASP A 174 -35.69 16.68 17.80
C ASP A 174 -34.95 17.74 18.62
N GLN A 175 -35.67 18.80 19.01
CA GLN A 175 -35.09 19.89 19.81
C GLN A 175 -34.76 19.49 21.24
N ASN A 176 -35.40 18.46 21.79
CA ASN A 176 -35.12 17.96 23.14
C ASN A 176 -33.90 17.04 23.17
N PHE A 177 -33.45 16.55 22.01
CA PHE A 177 -32.28 15.70 21.89
C PHE A 177 -31.00 16.48 22.20
N LYS A 178 -30.14 15.91 23.06
CA LYS A 178 -28.84 16.49 23.42
C LYS A 178 -27.79 16.08 22.40
N ILE A 179 -27.86 16.68 21.21
CA ILE A 179 -27.01 16.33 20.06
C ILE A 179 -25.51 16.33 20.36
N SER A 180 -25.04 17.18 21.30
CA SER A 180 -23.61 17.22 21.66
C SER A 180 -23.14 15.99 22.42
N TRP A 181 -23.92 15.54 23.41
CA TRP A 181 -23.55 14.36 24.20
C TRP A 181 -23.56 13.09 23.34
N GLU A 182 -24.55 12.97 22.47
CA GLU A 182 -24.69 11.79 21.60
C GLU A 182 -23.62 11.76 20.51
N ALA A 183 -23.18 12.92 20.03
CA ALA A 183 -22.03 13.03 19.14
C ALA A 183 -20.74 12.56 19.83
N ASP A 184 -20.52 12.92 21.10
CA ASP A 184 -19.36 12.49 21.86
C ASP A 184 -19.35 10.97 22.07
N GLU A 185 -20.49 10.35 22.37
CA GLU A 185 -20.60 8.89 22.47
C GLU A 185 -20.35 8.20 21.11
N LEU A 186 -20.86 8.75 20.00
CA LEU A 186 -20.62 8.21 18.66
C LEU A 186 -19.14 8.29 18.26
N ILE A 187 -18.47 9.41 18.61
CA ILE A 187 -17.02 9.57 18.46
C ILE A 187 -16.28 8.52 19.28
N LYS A 188 -16.69 8.29 20.53
CA LYS A 188 -16.04 7.33 21.42
C LYS A 188 -16.09 5.90 20.87
N VAL A 189 -17.26 5.42 20.44
CA VAL A 189 -17.39 4.08 19.82
C VAL A 189 -16.57 4.00 18.53
N SER A 190 -16.60 5.05 17.71
CA SER A 190 -15.77 5.12 16.50
C SER A 190 -14.27 5.02 16.84
N GLN A 191 -13.81 5.69 17.88
CA GLN A 191 -12.42 5.63 18.33
C GLN A 191 -12.00 4.24 18.79
N GLU A 192 -12.88 3.47 19.43
CA GLU A 192 -12.60 2.09 19.85
C GLU A 192 -12.35 1.18 18.64
N ILE A 193 -13.19 1.28 17.62
CA ILE A 193 -13.02 0.56 16.34
C ILE A 193 -11.69 0.98 15.68
N LEU A 194 -11.47 2.29 15.54
CA LEU A 194 -10.28 2.83 14.88
C LEU A 194 -8.98 2.47 15.61
N LYS A 195 -8.98 2.45 16.95
CA LYS A 195 -7.82 2.03 17.75
C LYS A 195 -7.54 0.54 17.56
N THR A 196 -8.58 -0.30 17.61
CA THR A 196 -8.45 -1.73 17.37
C THR A 196 -7.83 -2.01 16.00
N GLU A 197 -8.29 -1.31 14.98
CA GLU A 197 -7.78 -1.48 13.63
C GLU A 197 -6.35 -0.95 13.48
N TRP A 198 -6.03 0.19 14.09
CA TRP A 198 -4.68 0.72 14.12
C TRP A 198 -3.67 -0.26 14.75
N GLU A 199 -4.06 -0.92 15.85
CA GLU A 199 -3.23 -1.98 16.45
C GLU A 199 -3.05 -3.19 15.53
N ARG A 200 -4.04 -3.51 14.68
CA ARG A 200 -3.89 -4.57 13.66
C ARG A 200 -2.90 -4.14 12.57
N VAL A 201 -2.99 -2.90 12.09
CA VAL A 201 -2.08 -2.34 11.07
C VAL A 201 -0.63 -2.34 11.56
N LYS A 202 -0.39 -1.91 12.80
CA LYS A 202 0.97 -1.90 13.38
C LYS A 202 1.63 -3.27 13.50
N LYS A 203 0.85 -4.36 13.51
CA LYS A 203 1.38 -5.73 13.55
C LYS A 203 1.72 -6.29 12.17
N MET A 204 1.29 -5.60 11.10
CA MET A 204 1.51 -6.01 9.70
C MET A 204 2.74 -5.36 9.08
N VAL A 205 3.27 -4.30 9.69
CA VAL A 205 4.45 -3.55 9.25
C VAL A 205 5.57 -3.78 10.26
#